data_AF-A0A970AWU5-F1
#
_entry.id   AF-A0A970AWU5-F1
#
_cell.length_a   1.000
_cell.length_b   1.000
_cell.length_c   1.000
_cell.angle_alpha   90.00
_cell.angle_beta   90.00
_cell.angle_gamma   90.00
#
_symmetry.space_group_name_H-M   'P 1'
#
loop_
_entity.id
_entity.type
_entity.pdbx_description
1 polymer ?
#
loop_
_entity_poly.entity_id
_entity_poly.type
_entity_poly.pdbx_seq_one_letter_code
_entity_poly.pdbx_strand_id
1 'polypeptide(L)'
;MEDESWVQHTQKVRLETKRLVTALVDAETGVRGYAMTGKPDFLRPYTQATARIPDSLKTLELLVADNYQQTHFLKDIQLLTQQTLSVMEIKLTQMNAPIHPKYRNNKNGKKRDQKSDKDCEKYGYCEDDRPSVSGSFFYQSTLLLVGRE
;
A
#
# COMPACT_ATOMS: atom_id res chain seq x y z
N MET A 1 36.94 -17.76 -3.31
CA MET A 1 35.52 -18.15 -3.44
C MET A 1 34.64 -17.42 -2.43
N GLU A 2 35.18 -16.98 -1.28
CA GLU A 2 34.45 -16.17 -0.29
C GLU A 2 34.13 -14.74 -0.76
N ASP A 3 35.05 -14.08 -1.48
CA ASP A 3 34.85 -12.71 -1.97
C ASP A 3 33.66 -12.58 -2.94
N GLU A 4 33.43 -13.60 -3.77
CA GLU A 4 32.31 -13.62 -4.71
C GLU A 4 30.97 -13.69 -3.97
N SER A 5 30.88 -14.46 -2.87
CA SER A 5 29.67 -14.56 -2.04
C SER A 5 29.32 -13.22 -1.39
N TRP A 6 30.30 -12.47 -0.88
CA TRP A 6 30.08 -11.16 -0.27
C TRP A 6 29.62 -10.11 -1.30
N VAL A 7 30.23 -10.11 -2.49
CA VAL A 7 29.79 -9.24 -3.58
C VAL A 7 28.34 -9.55 -3.98
N GLN A 8 28.01 -10.84 -4.13
CA GLN A 8 26.64 -11.27 -4.43
C GLN A 8 25.66 -10.87 -3.33
N HIS A 9 26.06 -10.99 -2.07
CA HIS A 9 25.23 -10.59 -0.93
C HIS A 9 24.95 -9.08 -0.94
N THR A 10 25.98 -8.24 -1.08
CA THR A 10 25.80 -6.78 -1.17
C THR A 10 24.91 -6.38 -2.36
N GLN A 11 25.04 -7.07 -3.50
CA GLN A 11 24.17 -6.85 -4.65
C GLN A 11 22.71 -7.19 -4.35
N LYS A 12 22.43 -8.29 -3.63
CA LYS A 12 21.07 -8.65 -3.18
C LYS A 12 20.47 -7.57 -2.29
N VAL A 13 21.21 -7.12 -1.27
CA VAL A 13 20.77 -6.03 -0.37
C VAL A 13 20.41 -4.79 -1.19
N ARG A 14 21.31 -4.35 -2.08
CA ARG A 14 21.09 -3.17 -2.92
C ARG A 14 19.88 -3.30 -3.84
N LEU A 15 19.66 -4.49 -4.41
CA LEU A 15 18.51 -4.74 -5.29
C LEU A 15 17.19 -4.69 -4.50
N GLU A 16 17.12 -5.31 -3.33
CA GLU A 16 15.93 -5.27 -2.49
C GLU A 16 15.65 -3.86 -1.95
N THR A 17 16.68 -3.09 -1.58
CA THR A 17 16.51 -1.67 -1.22
C THR A 17 15.94 -0.88 -2.40
N LYS A 18 16.45 -1.10 -3.62
CA LYS A 18 15.91 -0.44 -4.82
C LYS A 18 14.44 -0.80 -5.05
N ARG A 19 14.06 -2.06 -4.87
CA ARG A 19 12.66 -2.50 -5.00
C ARG A 19 11.75 -1.84 -3.98
N LEU A 20 12.18 -1.73 -2.72
CA LEU A 20 11.43 -1.02 -1.68
C LEU A 20 11.21 0.46 -2.06
N VAL A 21 12.26 1.15 -2.47
CA VAL A 21 12.17 2.56 -2.89
C VAL A 21 11.26 2.73 -4.10
N THR A 22 11.39 1.87 -5.12
CA THR A 22 10.50 1.89 -6.29
C THR A 22 9.04 1.68 -5.89
N ALA A 23 8.75 0.74 -4.98
CA ALA A 23 7.40 0.54 -4.50
C ALA A 23 6.86 1.79 -3.76
N LEU A 24 7.66 2.45 -2.93
CA LEU A 24 7.25 3.70 -2.28
C LEU A 24 6.95 4.83 -3.29
N VAL A 25 7.77 4.94 -4.34
CA VAL A 25 7.55 5.91 -5.43
C VAL A 25 6.28 5.57 -6.22
N ASP A 26 6.03 4.30 -6.50
CA ASP A 26 4.80 3.84 -7.16
C ASP A 26 3.58 4.19 -6.29
N ALA A 27 3.67 3.99 -4.97
CA ALA A 27 2.61 4.36 -4.04
C ALA A 27 2.28 5.85 -4.10
N GLU A 28 3.31 6.69 -4.02
CA GLU A 28 3.14 8.13 -4.10
C GLU A 28 2.60 8.57 -5.47
N THR A 29 3.07 7.95 -6.55
CA THR A 29 2.62 8.22 -7.91
C THR A 29 1.12 7.94 -8.05
N GLY A 30 0.64 6.83 -7.49
CA GLY A 30 -0.78 6.50 -7.53
C GLY A 30 -1.65 7.49 -6.75
N VAL A 31 -1.22 7.87 -5.54
CA VAL A 31 -1.92 8.88 -4.72
C VAL A 31 -1.98 10.23 -5.44
N ARG A 32 -0.85 10.68 -6.01
CA ARG A 32 -0.79 11.95 -6.76
C ARG A 32 -1.68 11.91 -8.01
N GLY A 33 -1.66 10.81 -8.74
CA GLY A 33 -2.52 10.63 -9.93
C GLY A 33 -4.00 10.70 -9.58
N TYR A 34 -4.42 10.05 -8.50
CA TYR A 34 -5.79 10.16 -8.01
C TYR A 34 -6.12 11.58 -7.54
N ALA A 35 -5.24 12.21 -6.76
CA ALA A 35 -5.45 13.57 -6.27
C ALA A 35 -5.62 14.60 -7.40
N MET A 36 -4.95 14.40 -8.55
CA MET A 36 -5.06 15.29 -9.71
C MET A 36 -6.30 15.04 -10.58
N THR A 37 -6.80 13.80 -10.62
CA THR A 37 -7.78 13.39 -11.63
C THR A 37 -9.13 12.95 -11.05
N GLY A 38 -9.18 12.59 -9.77
CA GLY A 38 -10.31 11.93 -9.13
C GLY A 38 -10.64 10.54 -9.68
N LYS A 39 -9.83 9.99 -10.58
CA LYS A 39 -10.11 8.72 -11.27
C LYS A 39 -9.51 7.53 -10.50
N PRO A 40 -10.31 6.54 -10.08
CA PRO A 40 -9.84 5.38 -9.32
C PRO A 40 -8.73 4.57 -10.00
N ASP A 41 -8.68 4.55 -11.34
CA ASP A 41 -7.62 3.85 -12.11
C ASP A 41 -6.20 4.28 -11.72
N PHE A 42 -6.03 5.53 -11.29
CA PHE A 42 -4.73 6.04 -10.84
C PHE A 42 -4.31 5.47 -9.48
N LEU A 43 -5.17 4.77 -8.74
CA LEU A 43 -4.80 4.10 -7.48
C LEU A 43 -4.11 2.75 -7.69
N ARG A 44 -4.07 2.21 -8.92
CA ARG A 44 -3.39 0.94 -9.23
C ARG A 44 -1.93 0.87 -8.76
N PRO A 45 -1.08 1.89 -8.99
CA PRO A 45 0.30 1.88 -8.47
C PRO A 45 0.34 1.83 -6.94
N TYR A 46 -0.57 2.52 -6.25
CA TYR A 46 -0.69 2.49 -4.79
C TYR A 46 -1.09 1.13 -4.24
N THR A 47 -2.11 0.49 -4.82
CA THR A 47 -2.55 -0.83 -4.37
C THR A 47 -1.48 -1.90 -4.61
N GLN A 48 -0.80 -1.86 -5.76
CA GLN A 48 0.29 -2.80 -6.05
C GLN A 48 1.52 -2.57 -5.14
N ALA A 49 1.89 -1.32 -4.90
CA ALA A 49 3.01 -0.98 -4.04
C ALA A 49 2.79 -1.42 -2.59
N THR A 50 1.62 -1.11 -2.02
CA THR A 50 1.28 -1.46 -0.63
C THR A 50 1.21 -2.97 -0.38
N ALA A 51 1.01 -3.77 -1.42
CA ALA A 51 1.14 -5.23 -1.37
C ALA A 51 2.61 -5.72 -1.36
N ARG A 52 3.52 -5.03 -2.07
CA ARG A 52 4.94 -5.44 -2.23
C ARG A 52 5.86 -4.96 -1.11
N ILE A 53 5.55 -3.81 -0.50
CA ILE A 53 6.40 -3.19 0.54
C ILE A 53 6.67 -4.14 1.73
N PRO A 54 5.66 -4.83 2.32
CA PRO A 54 5.91 -5.72 3.45
C PRO A 54 6.88 -6.86 3.13
N ASP A 55 6.75 -7.46 1.94
CA ASP A 55 7.63 -8.55 1.51
C ASP A 55 9.06 -8.06 1.27
N SER A 56 9.21 -6.85 0.72
CA SER A 56 10.53 -6.22 0.51
C SER A 56 11.22 -5.92 1.85
N LEU A 57 10.49 -5.38 2.82
CA LEU A 57 11.01 -5.11 4.17
C LEU A 57 11.42 -6.41 4.89
N LYS A 58 10.61 -7.47 4.79
CA LYS A 58 10.93 -8.78 5.36
C LYS A 58 12.17 -9.40 4.71
N THR A 59 12.32 -9.24 3.40
CA THR A 59 13.50 -9.75 2.68
C THR A 59 14.76 -9.00 3.10
N LEU A 60 14.69 -7.67 3.23
CA LEU A 60 15.79 -6.86 3.75
C LEU A 60 16.18 -7.28 5.17
N GLU A 61 15.19 -7.56 6.03
CA GLU A 61 15.43 -8.02 7.41
C GLU A 61 16.24 -9.31 7.46
N LEU A 62 15.91 -10.27 6.59
CA LEU A 62 16.68 -11.51 6.48
C LEU A 62 18.09 -11.29 5.92
N LEU A 63 18.25 -10.37 4.98
CA LEU A 63 19.54 -10.10 4.35
C LEU A 63 20.52 -9.37 5.29
N VAL A 64 20.04 -8.56 6.24
CA VAL A 64 20.91 -7.76 7.12
C VAL A 64 20.99 -8.27 8.56
N ALA A 65 20.38 -9.43 8.84
CA ALA A 65 20.23 -9.99 10.19
C ALA A 65 21.55 -10.27 10.92
N ASP A 66 22.64 -10.48 10.17
CA ASP A 66 23.98 -10.72 10.70
C ASP A 66 24.72 -9.43 11.10
N ASN A 67 24.17 -8.26 10.74
CA ASN A 67 24.76 -6.96 11.01
C ASN A 67 23.83 -6.10 11.88
N TYR A 68 24.19 -5.97 13.17
CA TYR A 68 23.41 -5.21 14.15
C TYR A 68 23.15 -3.76 13.72
N GLN A 69 24.16 -3.09 13.16
CA GLN A 69 24.04 -1.70 12.73
C GLN A 69 23.06 -1.58 11.55
N GLN A 70 23.13 -2.48 10.55
CA GLN A 70 22.19 -2.49 9.42
C GLN A 70 20.78 -2.88 9.87
N THR A 71 20.65 -3.79 10.84
CA THR A 71 19.36 -4.15 11.43
C THR A 71 18.70 -2.96 12.14
N HIS A 72 19.48 -2.13 12.86
CA HIS A 72 18.95 -0.91 13.47
C HIS A 72 18.45 0.08 12.40
N PHE A 73 19.26 0.35 11.38
CA PHE A 73 18.85 1.23 10.28
C PHE A 73 17.60 0.71 9.56
N LEU A 74 17.46 -0.61 9.42
CA LEU A 74 16.27 -1.19 8.81
C LEU A 74 15.02 -0.94 9.66
N LYS A 75 15.11 -0.96 10.99
CA LYS A 75 13.97 -0.61 11.86
C LYS A 75 13.53 0.84 11.65
N ASP A 76 14.47 1.76 11.49
CA ASP A 76 14.18 3.16 11.17
C ASP A 76 13.46 3.26 9.81
N ILE A 77 13.94 2.53 8.81
CA ILE A 77 13.30 2.45 7.48
C ILE A 77 11.89 1.88 7.57
N GLN A 78 11.66 0.83 8.36
CA GLN A 78 10.34 0.24 8.58
C GLN A 78 9.37 1.27 9.20
N LEU A 79 9.83 2.00 10.22
CA LEU A 79 9.04 3.03 10.88
C LEU A 79 8.67 4.16 9.91
N LEU A 80 9.65 4.72 9.20
CA LEU A 80 9.44 5.79 8.22
C LEU A 80 8.53 5.35 7.07
N THR A 81 8.68 4.10 6.62
CA THR A 81 7.81 3.51 5.61
C THR A 81 6.37 3.44 6.10
N GLN A 82 6.15 2.95 7.32
CA GLN A 82 4.82 2.86 7.92
C GLN A 82 4.17 4.25 8.08
N GLN A 83 4.94 5.25 8.53
CA GLN A 83 4.47 6.64 8.64
C GLN A 83 4.13 7.25 7.28
N THR A 84 4.95 6.97 6.26
CA THR A 84 4.72 7.49 4.91
C THR A 84 3.44 6.91 4.31
N LEU A 85 3.20 5.60 4.50
CA LEU A 85 1.98 4.94 4.06
C LEU A 85 0.74 5.44 4.82
N SER A 86 0.83 5.66 6.14
CA SER A 86 -0.31 6.18 6.91
C SER A 86 -0.70 7.60 6.49
N VAL A 87 0.27 8.46 6.19
CA VAL A 87 0.00 9.80 5.66
C VAL A 87 -0.70 9.72 4.29
N MET A 88 -0.29 8.81 3.42
CA MET A 88 -0.97 8.59 2.13
C MET A 88 -2.40 8.10 2.33
N GLU A 89 -2.62 7.16 3.24
CA GLU A 89 -3.95 6.61 3.55
C GLU A 89 -4.90 7.70 4.09
N ILE A 90 -4.41 8.57 4.97
CA ILE A 90 -5.17 9.73 5.46
C ILE A 90 -5.56 10.65 4.30
N LYS A 91 -4.62 10.97 3.39
CA LYS A 91 -4.92 11.81 2.21
C LYS A 91 -5.98 11.19 1.31
N LEU A 92 -5.87 9.89 1.02
CA LEU A 92 -6.85 9.17 0.21
C LEU A 92 -8.24 9.18 0.87
N THR A 93 -8.30 9.01 2.19
CA THR A 93 -9.56 9.06 2.96
C THR A 93 -10.19 10.45 2.90
N GLN A 94 -9.40 11.52 3.04
CA GLN A 94 -9.89 12.92 2.92
C GLN A 94 -10.47 13.22 1.53
N MET A 95 -9.99 12.55 0.49
CA MET A 95 -10.47 12.69 -0.88
C MET A 95 -11.61 11.71 -1.23
N ASN A 96 -12.17 10.99 -0.24
CA ASN A 96 -13.16 9.92 -0.43
C ASN A 96 -12.74 8.91 -1.50
N ALA A 97 -11.44 8.58 -1.56
CA ALA A 97 -10.93 7.60 -2.51
C ALA A 97 -11.58 6.23 -2.26
N PRO A 98 -11.96 5.49 -3.32
CA PRO A 98 -12.41 4.12 -3.19
C PRO A 98 -11.18 3.22 -2.95
N ILE A 99 -10.65 3.27 -1.73
CA ILE A 99 -9.58 2.39 -1.27
C ILE A 99 -10.20 1.10 -0.76
N HIS A 100 -9.97 -0.01 -1.48
CA HIS A 100 -10.43 -1.31 -1.03
C HIS A 100 -9.57 -1.79 0.14
N PRO A 101 -10.17 -2.18 1.29
CA PRO A 101 -9.40 -2.76 2.38
C PRO A 101 -8.68 -4.01 1.89
N LYS A 102 -7.39 -4.09 2.25
CA LYS A 102 -6.40 -5.08 1.80
C LYS A 102 -7.02 -6.43 1.47
N TYR A 103 -6.68 -6.93 0.28
CA TYR A 103 -6.87 -8.31 -0.16
C TYR A 103 -6.52 -9.27 0.98
N ARG A 104 -7.53 -9.71 1.73
CA ARG A 104 -7.38 -10.68 2.81
C ARG A 104 -7.10 -12.00 2.13
N ASN A 105 -5.84 -12.42 2.13
CA ASN A 105 -5.43 -13.76 1.78
C ASN A 105 -6.26 -14.75 2.60
N ASN A 106 -7.25 -15.34 1.94
CA ASN A 106 -8.21 -16.23 2.54
C ASN A 106 -7.50 -17.54 2.91
N LYS A 107 -7.13 -17.74 4.17
CA LYS A 107 -6.70 -19.04 4.71
C LYS A 107 -7.82 -20.08 4.74
N ASN A 108 -9.06 -19.70 4.40
CA ASN A 108 -10.27 -20.53 4.48
C ASN A 108 -11.03 -20.58 3.13
N GLY A 109 -10.43 -21.19 2.12
CA GLY A 109 -11.07 -22.11 1.15
C GLY A 109 -12.41 -21.80 0.45
N LYS A 110 -13.02 -20.62 0.57
CA LYS A 110 -14.18 -20.22 -0.23
C LYS A 110 -13.67 -19.42 -1.42
N LYS A 111 -13.67 -20.06 -2.59
CA LYS A 111 -13.44 -19.43 -3.89
C LYS A 111 -14.49 -18.33 -4.07
N ARG A 112 -14.08 -17.07 -4.02
CA ARG A 112 -14.87 -16.02 -4.65
C ARG A 112 -14.79 -16.27 -6.17
N ASP A 113 -15.91 -16.03 -6.81
CA ASP A 113 -16.14 -16.06 -8.23
C ASP A 113 -14.98 -15.37 -8.96
N GLN A 114 -14.29 -16.15 -9.79
CA GLN A 114 -13.03 -15.81 -10.46
C GLN A 114 -13.13 -14.64 -11.46
N LYS A 115 -14.31 -14.00 -11.56
CA LYS A 115 -14.58 -12.87 -12.43
C LYS A 115 -14.51 -11.54 -11.66
N SER A 116 -15.14 -11.44 -10.48
CA SER A 116 -14.96 -10.27 -9.61
C SER A 116 -13.49 -10.14 -9.18
N ASP A 117 -12.84 -11.24 -8.77
CA ASP A 117 -11.41 -11.24 -8.41
C ASP A 117 -10.48 -10.77 -9.55
N LYS A 118 -10.79 -11.06 -10.83
CA LYS A 118 -9.97 -10.62 -11.97
C LYS A 118 -10.10 -9.12 -12.24
N ASP A 119 -11.29 -8.57 -12.05
CA ASP A 119 -11.53 -7.14 -12.21
C ASP A 119 -10.91 -6.37 -11.03
N CYS A 120 -10.98 -6.89 -9.81
CA CYS A 120 -10.26 -6.32 -8.65
C CYS A 120 -8.73 -6.41 -8.79
N GLU A 121 -8.18 -7.52 -9.33
CA GLU A 121 -6.74 -7.65 -9.61
C GLU A 121 -6.26 -6.66 -10.68
N LYS A 122 -7.10 -6.40 -11.69
CA LYS A 122 -6.77 -5.51 -12.81
C LYS A 122 -6.80 -4.04 -12.41
N TYR A 123 -7.78 -3.64 -11.59
CA TYR A 123 -8.06 -2.24 -11.31
C TYR A 123 -7.75 -1.81 -9.87
N GLY A 124 -7.50 -2.74 -8.95
CA GLY A 124 -7.32 -2.45 -7.53
C GLY A 124 -8.63 -2.07 -6.82
N TYR A 125 -9.76 -2.15 -7.52
CA TYR A 125 -11.13 -1.99 -7.04
C TYR A 125 -12.05 -2.93 -7.83
N CYS A 126 -13.12 -3.41 -7.21
CA CYS A 126 -14.09 -4.28 -7.86
C CYS A 126 -15.22 -3.44 -8.48
N GLU A 127 -15.70 -3.76 -9.68
CA GLU A 127 -16.81 -3.00 -10.31
C GLU A 127 -18.11 -3.09 -9.52
N ASP A 128 -18.30 -4.18 -8.76
CA ASP A 128 -19.45 -4.42 -7.89
C ASP A 128 -19.55 -3.44 -6.70
N ASP A 129 -18.48 -2.66 -6.43
CA ASP A 129 -18.42 -1.63 -5.39
C ASP A 129 -18.56 -0.20 -5.94
N ARG A 130 -18.98 -0.02 -7.20
CA ARG A 130 -19.48 1.31 -7.61
C ARG A 130 -20.60 1.69 -6.65
N PRO A 131 -20.56 2.87 -6.00
CA PRO A 131 -21.77 3.38 -5.39
C PRO A 131 -22.79 3.49 -6.52
N SER A 132 -23.81 2.64 -6.45
CA SER A 132 -25.02 2.79 -7.25
C SER A 132 -25.46 4.24 -7.08
N VAL A 133 -25.34 5.04 -8.13
CA VAL A 133 -25.87 6.41 -8.19
C VAL A 133 -27.41 6.44 -8.23
N SER A 134 -28.05 5.35 -7.82
CA SER A 134 -29.48 5.24 -7.58
C SER A 134 -29.71 4.70 -6.17
N GLY A 135 -29.99 5.60 -5.21
CA GLY A 135 -30.45 5.21 -3.88
C GLY A 135 -30.05 6.19 -2.79
N SER A 136 -30.82 7.25 -2.61
CA SER A 136 -30.80 8.11 -1.43
C SER A 136 -30.87 7.29 -0.13
N PHE A 137 -29.84 7.24 0.71
CA PHE A 137 -30.02 6.95 2.15
C PHE A 137 -28.93 7.61 3.03
N PHE A 138 -29.32 8.76 3.61
CA PHE A 138 -28.99 9.33 4.93
C PHE A 138 -27.55 9.58 5.37
N TYR A 139 -27.16 10.86 5.27
CA TYR A 139 -26.38 11.54 6.31
C TYR A 139 -27.20 11.59 7.61
N GLN A 140 -26.68 10.99 8.69
CA GLN A 140 -26.91 11.45 10.07
C GLN A 140 -25.54 11.45 10.75
N SER A 141 -24.97 12.61 11.09
CA SER A 141 -25.32 13.52 12.19
C SER A 141 -24.41 13.26 13.39
N THR A 142 -23.41 14.12 13.54
CA THR A 142 -23.00 14.68 14.84
C THR A 142 -22.37 16.05 14.57
N LEU A 143 -23.25 17.01 14.27
CA LEU A 143 -23.03 18.41 14.58
C LEU A 143 -23.39 18.59 16.06
N LEU A 144 -22.40 18.69 16.95
CA LEU A 144 -22.60 19.19 18.31
C LEU A 144 -21.43 20.11 18.68
N LEU A 145 -21.79 21.39 18.85
CA LEU A 145 -21.16 22.43 19.67
C LEU A 145 -19.80 22.96 19.24
N VAL A 146 -19.81 24.06 18.47
CA VAL A 146 -19.40 25.38 18.99
C VAL A 146 -20.26 26.46 18.32
N GLY A 147 -21.26 26.96 19.04
CA GLY A 147 -21.97 28.19 18.74
C GLY A 147 -21.71 29.19 19.87
N ARG A 148 -21.08 30.30 19.50
CA ARG A 148 -21.16 31.68 20.04
C ARG A 148 -21.79 31.87 21.43
N GLU A 149 -21.01 32.48 22.32
CA GLU A 149 -21.32 33.80 22.90
C GLU A 149 -20.14 34.73 22.63
#